data_AF-A0A970ZLD2-F1
#
_entry.id   AF-A0A970ZLD2-F1
#
_cell.length_a   1.000
_cell.length_b   1.000
_cell.length_c   1.000
_cell.angle_alpha   90.00
_cell.angle_beta   90.00
_cell.angle_gamma   90.00
#
_symmetry.space_group_name_H-M   'P 1'
#
loop_
_entity.id
_entity.type
_entity.pdbx_description
1 polymer ?
#
loop_
_entity_poly.entity_id
_entity_poly.type
_entity_poly.pdbx_seq_one_letter_code
_entity_poly.pdbx_strand_id
1 'polypeptide(L)'
;MGSLGMQEIVIIFVLALLIFGPRKLPELGKTLGKGLAEFKKASNELKQTWEDEVRMDKEKEAMAEIFKDSTVTTSEVLGDVNDPSGSKEN
;
A
#
# COMPACT_ATOMS: atom_id res chain seq x y z
N MET A 1 3.06 -44.99 -8.28
CA MET A 1 4.01 -44.23 -9.13
C MET A 1 4.90 -43.45 -8.19
N GLY A 2 6.21 -43.72 -8.19
CA GLY A 2 7.14 -43.30 -7.13
C GLY A 2 7.26 -41.78 -7.05
N SER A 3 7.05 -41.22 -5.87
CA SER A 3 7.46 -39.85 -5.58
C SER A 3 8.97 -39.78 -5.66
N LEU A 4 9.51 -38.80 -6.38
CA LEU A 4 10.92 -38.42 -6.26
C LEU A 4 11.22 -38.19 -4.76
N GLY A 5 11.96 -39.12 -4.18
CA GLY A 5 12.37 -39.04 -2.80
C GLY A 5 13.52 -38.06 -2.64
N MET A 6 13.84 -37.79 -1.37
CA MET A 6 15.00 -36.96 -1.03
C MET A 6 16.30 -37.55 -1.61
N GLN A 7 16.38 -38.89 -1.72
CA GLN A 7 17.56 -39.58 -2.24
C GLN A 7 17.80 -39.30 -3.72
N GLU A 8 16.77 -39.34 -4.56
CA GLU A 8 16.89 -39.04 -5.99
C GLU A 8 17.28 -37.58 -6.21
N ILE A 9 16.72 -36.64 -5.44
CA ILE A 9 17.08 -35.22 -5.51
C ILE A 9 18.55 -35.03 -5.16
N VAL A 10 19.05 -35.67 -4.11
CA VAL A 10 20.47 -35.57 -3.71
C VAL A 10 21.39 -36.11 -4.80
N ILE A 11 21.05 -37.23 -5.45
CA ILE A 11 21.87 -37.79 -6.55
C ILE A 11 21.94 -36.81 -7.73
N ILE A 12 20.81 -36.25 -8.14
CA ILE A 12 20.76 -35.26 -9.23
C ILE A 12 21.57 -34.02 -8.84
N PHE A 13 21.45 -33.58 -7.59
CA PHE A 13 22.19 -32.43 -7.08
C PHE A 13 23.71 -32.66 -7.11
N VAL A 14 24.18 -33.84 -6.72
CA VAL A 14 25.61 -34.20 -6.82
C VAL A 14 26.09 -34.18 -8.27
N LEU A 15 25.31 -34.72 -9.22
CA LEU A 15 25.67 -34.65 -10.64
C LEU A 15 25.72 -33.21 -11.15
N ALA A 16 24.75 -32.37 -10.79
CA ALA A 16 24.76 -30.95 -11.10
C ALA A 16 25.99 -30.25 -10.48
N LEU A 17 26.36 -30.61 -9.26
CA LEU A 17 27.54 -30.11 -8.58
C LEU A 17 28.86 -30.55 -9.21
N LEU A 18 28.92 -31.70 -9.88
CA LEU A 18 30.10 -32.10 -10.64
C LEU A 18 30.26 -31.26 -11.91
N ILE A 19 29.16 -30.93 -12.58
CA ILE A 19 29.15 -30.11 -13.80
C ILE A 19 29.44 -28.64 -13.48
N PHE A 20 28.70 -28.08 -12.51
CA PHE A 20 28.79 -26.65 -12.18
C PHE A 20 29.84 -26.37 -11.10
N GLY A 21 30.13 -27.32 -10.21
CA GLY A 21 31.05 -27.15 -9.08
C GLY A 21 30.33 -26.66 -7.81
N PRO A 22 30.70 -27.18 -6.61
CA PRO A 22 30.08 -26.79 -5.33
C PRO A 22 30.34 -25.33 -4.94
N ARG A 23 31.35 -24.69 -5.53
CA ARG A 23 31.65 -23.28 -5.29
C ARG A 23 30.72 -22.33 -6.05
N LYS A 24 30.13 -22.76 -7.18
CA LYS A 24 29.25 -21.89 -7.99
C LYS A 24 27.88 -21.69 -7.36
N LEU A 25 27.32 -22.68 -6.67
CA LEU A 25 26.03 -22.52 -5.99
C LEU A 25 26.00 -21.41 -4.93
N PRO A 26 26.93 -21.33 -3.97
CA PRO A 26 26.93 -20.23 -2.99
C PRO A 26 27.23 -18.87 -3.64
N GLU A 27 27.99 -18.84 -4.73
CA GLU A 27 28.24 -17.62 -5.50
C GLU A 27 26.97 -17.12 -6.22
N LEU A 28 26.26 -18.01 -6.92
CA LEU A 28 24.97 -17.72 -7.53
C LEU A 28 23.93 -17.30 -6.48
N GLY A 29 23.88 -18.01 -5.34
CA GLY A 29 22.99 -17.67 -4.23
C GLY A 29 23.28 -16.30 -3.62
N LYS A 30 24.54 -15.90 -3.49
CA LYS A 30 24.91 -14.54 -3.04
C LYS A 30 24.46 -13.47 -4.02
N THR A 31 24.65 -13.69 -5.32
CA THR A 31 24.25 -12.73 -6.36
C THR A 31 22.73 -12.61 -6.46
N LEU A 32 22.03 -13.74 -6.55
CA LEU A 32 20.56 -13.77 -6.56
C LEU A 32 19.97 -13.22 -5.25
N GLY A 33 20.58 -13.53 -4.11
CA GLY A 33 20.14 -13.04 -2.81
C GLY A 33 20.26 -11.53 -2.68
N LYS A 34 21.36 -10.93 -3.17
CA LYS A 34 21.51 -9.47 -3.25
C LYS A 34 20.46 -8.86 -4.18
N GLY A 35 20.29 -9.40 -5.38
CA GLY A 35 19.29 -8.91 -6.33
C GLY A 35 17.86 -9.00 -5.78
N LEU A 36 17.51 -10.11 -5.11
CA LEU A 36 16.20 -10.28 -4.50
C LEU A 36 16.00 -9.36 -3.28
N ALA A 37 17.04 -9.09 -2.50
CA ALA A 37 16.99 -8.15 -1.38
C ALA A 37 16.77 -6.71 -1.86
N GLU A 38 17.47 -6.28 -2.92
CA GLU A 38 17.27 -4.99 -3.56
C GLU A 38 15.89 -4.88 -4.20
N PHE A 39 15.44 -5.93 -4.91
CA PHE A 39 14.10 -6.00 -5.48
C PHE A 39 13.01 -5.90 -4.40
N LYS A 40 13.19 -6.59 -3.26
CA LYS A 40 12.26 -6.51 -2.12
C LYS A 40 12.24 -5.11 -1.53
N LYS A 41 13.40 -4.46 -1.39
CA LYS A 41 13.49 -3.09 -0.87
C LYS A 41 12.74 -2.11 -1.79
N ALA A 42 13.03 -2.15 -3.09
CA ALA A 42 12.35 -1.32 -4.08
C ALA A 42 10.83 -1.58 -4.10
N SER A 43 10.41 -2.85 -4.05
CA SER A 43 8.98 -3.21 -3.98
C SER A 43 8.30 -2.64 -2.73
N ASN A 44 9.01 -2.61 -1.60
CA ASN A 44 8.48 -2.08 -0.35
C ASN A 44 8.40 -0.55 -0.35
N GLU A 45 9.38 0.13 -0.93
CA GLU A 45 9.36 1.58 -1.14
C GLU A 45 8.19 1.98 -2.04
N LEU A 46 7.99 1.27 -3.15
CA LEU A 46 6.81 1.47 -4.01
C LEU A 46 5.52 1.26 -3.21
N LYS A 47 5.38 0.17 -2.47
CA LYS A 47 4.17 -0.06 -1.67
C LYS A 47 3.89 1.08 -0.69
N GLN A 48 4.92 1.62 -0.03
CA GLN A 48 4.78 2.74 0.90
C GLN A 48 4.31 4.01 0.18
N THR A 49 4.92 4.38 -0.95
CA THR A 49 4.47 5.56 -1.72
C THR A 49 3.00 5.46 -2.12
N TRP A 50 2.54 4.29 -2.54
CA TRP A 50 1.17 4.09 -2.97
C TRP A 50 0.20 4.10 -1.77
N GLU A 51 0.61 3.54 -0.63
CA GLU A 51 -0.20 3.56 0.60
C GLU A 51 -0.30 4.98 1.19
N ASP A 52 0.78 5.76 1.12
CA ASP A 52 0.81 7.16 1.55
C ASP A 52 -0.05 8.04 0.63
N GLU A 53 0.01 7.83 -0.70
CA GLU A 53 -0.82 8.57 -1.66
C GLU A 53 -2.31 8.25 -1.50
N VAL A 54 -2.67 6.97 -1.35
CA VAL A 54 -4.07 6.54 -1.10
C VAL A 54 -4.58 7.05 0.26
N ARG A 55 -3.73 7.17 1.27
CA ARG A 55 -4.09 7.78 2.57
C ARG A 55 -4.34 9.27 2.44
N MET A 56 -3.47 9.99 1.73
CA MET A 56 -3.60 11.43 1.50
C MET A 56 -4.89 11.77 0.74
N ASP A 57 -5.29 10.94 -0.24
CA ASP A 57 -6.53 11.15 -0.98
C ASP A 57 -7.78 10.94 -0.09
N LYS A 58 -7.77 9.90 0.76
CA LYS A 58 -8.85 9.66 1.73
C LYS A 58 -8.97 10.77 2.78
N GLU A 59 -7.85 11.32 3.25
CA GLU A 59 -7.85 12.43 4.21
C GLU A 59 -8.33 13.75 3.59
N LYS A 60 -7.99 14.01 2.32
CA LYS A 60 -8.50 15.16 1.57
C LYS A 60 -10.00 15.06 1.32
N GLU A 61 -10.52 13.88 0.99
CA GLU A 61 -11.96 13.65 0.83
C GLU A 61 -12.70 13.84 2.17
N ALA A 62 -12.17 13.30 3.27
CA ALA A 62 -12.77 13.47 4.61
C ALA A 62 -12.76 14.94 5.08
N MET A 63 -11.68 15.68 4.83
CA MET A 63 -11.59 17.11 5.16
C MET A 63 -12.53 17.96 4.29
N ALA A 64 -12.70 17.59 3.01
CA ALA A 64 -13.62 18.27 2.09
C ALA A 64 -15.09 18.04 2.48
N GLU A 65 -15.45 16.88 3.02
CA GLU A 65 -16.80 16.64 3.56
C GLU A 65 -17.09 17.47 4.81
N ILE A 66 -16.13 17.58 5.75
CA ILE A 66 -16.27 18.42 6.96
C ILE A 66 -16.44 19.90 6.61
N PHE A 67 -15.71 20.37 5.58
CA PHE A 67 -15.82 21.76 5.12
C PHE A 67 -17.16 22.04 4.43
N LYS A 68 -17.70 21.09 3.66
CA LYS A 68 -19.03 21.21 3.05
C LYS A 68 -20.13 21.33 4.11
N ASP A 69 -20.07 20.52 5.17
CA ASP A 69 -21.04 20.57 6.27
C ASP A 69 -20.98 21.92 7.02
N SER A 70 -19.78 22.47 7.21
CA SER A 70 -19.57 23.75 7.89
C SER A 70 -20.05 24.99 7.08
N THR A 71 -20.13 24.90 5.75
CA THR A 71 -20.67 25.98 4.92
C THR A 71 -22.20 26.09 4.96
N VAL A 72 -22.91 24.99 5.29
CA VAL A 72 -24.38 24.95 5.36
C VAL A 72 -24.88 25.63 6.64
N THR A 73 -24.17 25.46 7.77
CA THR A 73 -24.58 26.02 9.07
C THR A 73 -24.43 27.55 9.15
N THR A 74 -23.51 28.17 8.40
CA THR A 74 -23.38 29.64 8.39
C THR A 74 -24.52 30.30 7.59
N SER A 75 -25.04 29.63 6.56
CA SER A 75 -26.20 30.11 5.81
C SER A 75 -27.54 29.93 6.54
N GLU A 76 -27.66 28.95 7.44
CA GLU A 76 -28.89 28.72 8.23
C GLU A 76 -29.03 29.68 9.43
N VAL A 77 -27.93 30.02 10.11
CA VAL A 77 -27.98 30.84 11.35
C VAL A 77 -28.29 32.32 11.09
N LEU A 78 -28.05 32.84 9.89
CA LEU A 78 -28.39 34.23 9.52
C LEU A 78 -29.85 34.40 9.05
N GLY A 79 -30.61 33.31 8.86
CA GLY A 79 -31.97 33.34 8.31
C GLY A 79 -33.11 33.52 9.33
N ASP A 80 -32.89 33.18 10.61
CA ASP A 80 -33.97 33.04 11.60
C ASP A 80 -34.21 34.27 12.51
N VAL A 81 -33.60 35.43 12.24
CA VAL A 81 -33.75 36.63 13.11
C VAL A 81 -34.71 37.69 12.54
N ASN A 82 -35.40 37.44 11.42
CA ASN A 82 -36.34 38.42 10.88
C ASN A 82 -37.69 37.86 10.45
N ASP A 83 -38.45 37.34 11.41
CA ASP A 83 -39.88 37.68 11.59
C ASP A 83 -40.30 37.22 13.00
N PRO A 84 -40.77 38.11 13.89
CA PRO A 84 -42.21 38.10 14.08
C PRO A 84 -42.82 39.46 14.46
N SER A 85 -43.98 39.72 13.88
CA SER A 85 -45.08 40.44 14.53
C SER A 85 -44.90 41.94 14.78
N GLY A 86 -45.62 42.70 13.95
CA GLY A 86 -46.82 43.33 14.48
C GLY A 86 -46.79 44.84 14.63
N SER A 87 -47.97 45.40 14.32
CA SER A 87 -48.39 46.78 14.54
C SER A 87 -47.81 47.79 13.56
N LYS A 88 -48.52 48.82 13.16
CA LYS A 88 -49.92 49.20 13.12
C LYS A 88 -49.85 50.56 12.40
N GLU A 89 -51.00 50.97 11.87
CA GLU A 89 -51.36 52.38 11.77
C GLU A 89 -50.70 53.23 10.66
N ASN A 90 -51.61 53.65 9.78
CA ASN A 90 -51.70 54.91 9.03
C ASN A 90 -51.19 54.88 7.59
#